data_AF-A0A1Q3BMZ3-F1
#
_entry.id   AF-A0A1Q3BMZ3-F1
#
_cell.length_a   1.000
_cell.length_b   1.000
_cell.length_c   1.000
_cell.angle_alpha   90.00
_cell.angle_beta   90.00
_cell.angle_gamma   90.00
#
_symmetry.space_group_name_H-M   'P 1'
#
loop_
_entity.id
_entity.type
_entity.pdbx_description
1 polymer ?
#
loop_
_entity_poly.entity_id
_entity_poly.type
_entity_poly.pdbx_seq_one_letter_code
_entity_poly.pdbx_strand_id
1 'polypeptide(L)'
;MTFLVVDTPSPYNAIVGRPCLNLLEAIVSTRHLLMKFPTRFGMGEVRGDQEVARRCYKTAILDKRKGKVLPIANVELRGDMEPEHPQPVEDVLQVPMEEGNTERVLQVGSQLEEAEKGELITFLRENKDVFAWSAEEVPGISPNVMVHKLSVDPARPPIRQKKRNFAPERQHAIAEEVGKLLQA
;
A
#
# COMPACT_ATOMS: atom_id res chain seq x y z
N MET A 1 25.50 17.20 11.85
CA MET A 1 24.30 17.20 10.99
C MET A 1 24.20 18.55 10.31
N THR A 2 23.95 18.57 9.01
CA THR A 2 23.70 19.78 8.22
C THR A 2 22.21 19.84 7.88
N PHE A 3 21.58 20.99 8.09
CA PHE A 3 20.16 21.19 7.82
C PHE A 3 19.99 22.17 6.66
N LEU A 4 19.02 21.89 5.78
CA LEU A 4 18.54 22.85 4.80
C LEU A 4 17.35 23.59 5.41
N VAL A 5 17.45 24.91 5.48
CA VAL A 5 16.35 25.78 5.93
C VAL A 5 15.71 26.38 4.69
N VAL A 6 14.42 26.15 4.53
CA VAL A 6 13.62 26.67 3.41
C VAL A 6 12.51 27.54 3.99
N ASP A 7 12.48 28.81 3.59
CA ASP A 7 11.41 29.73 3.98
C ASP A 7 10.23 29.57 3.01
N THR A 8 9.33 28.64 3.33
CA THR A 8 8.15 28.34 2.50
C THR A 8 6.97 28.00 3.40
N PRO A 9 5.73 28.42 3.05
CA PRO A 9 4.54 27.98 3.75
C PRO A 9 4.40 26.46 3.60
N SER A 10 4.53 25.73 4.71
CA SER A 10 4.48 24.28 4.78
C SER A 10 3.66 23.86 6.01
N PRO A 11 2.86 22.78 5.93
CA PRO A 11 2.20 22.22 7.10
C PRO A 11 3.18 21.52 8.06
N TYR A 12 4.47 21.42 7.70
CA TYR A 12 5.51 20.77 8.49
C TYR A 12 6.59 21.77 8.92
N ASN A 13 6.95 21.74 10.20
CA ASN A 13 8.04 22.54 10.77
C ASN A 13 9.43 21.95 10.48
N ALA A 14 9.50 20.63 10.29
CA ALA A 14 10.74 19.92 9.95
C ALA A 14 10.40 18.61 9.23
N ILE A 15 11.21 18.25 8.23
CA ILE A 15 11.10 16.96 7.53
C ILE A 15 12.37 16.17 7.84
N VAL A 16 12.18 15.03 8.51
CA VAL A 16 13.28 14.18 8.97
C VAL A 16 13.26 12.88 8.19
N GLY A 17 14.28 12.66 7.37
CA GLY A 17 14.43 11.44 6.59
C GLY A 17 14.91 10.24 7.43
N ARG A 18 14.76 9.04 6.87
CA ARG A 18 15.24 7.78 7.46
C ARG A 18 16.72 7.82 7.90
N PRO A 19 17.68 8.39 7.12
CA PRO A 19 19.07 8.47 7.57
C PRO A 19 19.25 9.24 8.88
N CYS A 20 18.49 10.32 9.05
CA CYS A 20 18.54 11.16 10.25
C CYS A 20 17.91 10.43 11.45
N LEU A 21 16.76 9.76 11.26
CA LEU A 21 16.15 8.94 12.31
C LEU A 21 17.07 7.81 12.77
N ASN A 22 17.74 7.14 11.84
CA ASN A 22 18.69 6.07 12.16
C ASN A 22 19.91 6.61 12.93
N LEU A 23 20.44 7.78 12.53
CA LEU A 23 21.56 8.40 13.24
C LEU A 23 21.19 8.81 14.67
N LEU A 24 19.94 9.20 14.89
CA LEU A 24 19.41 9.56 16.20
C LEU A 24 18.96 8.35 17.02
N GLU A 25 19.04 7.12 16.48
CA GLU A 25 18.44 5.92 17.09
C GLU A 25 16.97 6.16 17.50
N ALA A 26 16.26 6.93 16.68
CA ALA A 26 14.93 7.43 17.01
C ALA A 26 13.86 6.36 16.76
N ILE A 27 12.98 6.19 17.74
CA ILE A 27 11.77 5.35 17.64
C ILE A 27 10.57 6.27 17.44
N VAL A 28 9.89 6.13 16.30
CA VAL A 28 8.73 6.95 15.95
C VAL A 28 7.45 6.12 16.06
N SER A 29 6.48 6.61 16.82
CA SER A 29 5.11 6.11 16.87
C SER A 29 4.18 7.08 16.16
N THR A 30 3.83 6.76 14.92
CA THR A 30 2.90 7.55 14.10
C THR A 30 1.53 7.67 14.76
N ARG A 31 1.02 6.57 15.34
CA ARG A 31 -0.29 6.52 16.01
C ARG A 31 -0.40 7.53 17.17
N HIS A 32 0.68 7.68 17.94
CA HIS A 32 0.71 8.55 19.12
C HIS A 32 1.37 9.90 18.84
N LEU A 33 1.79 10.14 17.59
CA LEU A 33 2.60 11.29 17.17
C LEU A 33 3.78 11.52 18.12
N LEU A 34 4.50 10.45 18.46
CA LEU A 34 5.58 10.50 19.46
C LEU A 34 6.87 10.00 18.84
N MET A 35 7.95 10.75 19.00
CA MET A 35 9.31 10.32 18.66
C MET A 35 10.14 10.29 19.93
N LYS A 36 10.83 9.18 20.18
CA LYS A 36 11.80 9.05 21.26
C LYS A 36 13.19 8.82 20.71
N PHE A 37 14.21 9.39 21.34
CA PHE A 37 15.60 9.22 20.92
C PHE A 37 16.53 9.35 22.13
N PRO A 38 17.66 8.62 22.17
CA PRO A 38 18.66 8.77 23.23
C PRO A 38 19.31 10.16 23.22
N THR A 39 19.53 10.70 24.42
CA THR A 39 20.33 11.90 24.66
C THR A 39 21.31 11.65 25.80
N ARG A 40 22.30 12.53 25.95
CA ARG A 40 23.28 12.46 27.06
C ARG A 40 22.65 12.54 28.47
N PHE A 41 21.39 12.96 28.57
CA PHE A 41 20.65 13.09 29.84
C PHE A 41 19.52 12.06 29.98
N GLY A 42 19.47 11.06 29.10
CA GLY A 42 18.41 10.05 29.06
C GLY A 42 17.57 10.12 27.78
N MET A 43 16.37 9.57 27.82
CA MET A 43 15.49 9.48 26.65
C MET A 43 14.82 10.83 26.38
N GLY A 44 15.12 11.44 25.24
CA GLY A 44 14.41 12.61 24.72
C GLY A 44 13.08 12.19 24.10
N GLU A 45 12.06 13.03 24.26
CA GLU A 45 10.73 12.81 23.69
C GLU A 45 10.26 14.06 22.94
N VAL A 46 9.75 13.85 21.73
CA VAL A 46 9.07 14.87 20.93
C VAL A 46 7.66 14.37 20.66
N ARG A 47 6.67 15.12 21.17
CA ARG A 47 5.25 14.80 21.03
C ARG A 47 4.59 15.81 20.11
N GLY A 48 3.87 15.30 19.11
CA GLY A 48 3.01 16.08 18.25
C GLY A 48 1.64 16.32 18.87
N ASP A 49 1.01 17.41 18.45
CA ASP A 49 -0.37 17.73 18.80
C ASP A 49 -1.33 17.03 17.83
N GLN A 50 -2.18 16.17 18.38
CA GLN A 50 -3.12 15.38 17.59
C GLN A 50 -4.28 16.20 17.02
N GLU A 51 -4.71 17.26 17.71
CA GLU A 51 -5.78 18.14 17.23
C GLU A 51 -5.29 18.99 16.05
N VAL A 52 -4.10 19.57 16.19
CA VAL A 52 -3.46 20.34 15.13
C VAL A 52 -3.16 19.45 13.93
N ALA A 53 -2.58 18.25 14.13
CA ALA A 53 -2.31 17.31 13.04
C ALA A 53 -3.59 16.92 12.29
N ARG A 54 -4.69 16.64 13.00
CA ARG A 54 -5.99 16.35 12.37
C ARG A 54 -6.55 17.54 11.62
N ARG A 55 -6.40 18.76 12.16
CA ARG A 55 -6.86 19.99 11.50
C ARG A 55 -6.07 20.26 10.23
N CYS A 56 -4.75 20.20 10.27
CA CYS A 56 -3.88 20.35 9.10
C CYS A 56 -4.19 19.32 8.01
N TYR A 57 -4.43 18.06 8.38
CA TYR A 57 -4.83 17.02 7.44
C TYR A 57 -6.19 17.31 6.78
N LYS A 58 -7.19 17.72 7.58
CA LYS A 58 -8.51 18.13 7.05
C LYS A 58 -8.38 19.31 6.08
N THR A 59 -7.61 20.34 6.43
CA THR A 59 -7.37 21.49 5.55
C THR A 59 -6.67 21.07 4.26
N ALA A 60 -5.62 20.24 4.35
CA ALA A 60 -4.90 19.74 3.17
C ALA A 60 -5.76 18.88 2.24
N ILE A 61 -6.72 18.11 2.78
CA ILE A 61 -7.70 17.37 1.97
C ILE A 61 -8.73 18.31 1.36
N LEU A 62 -9.25 19.28 2.12
CA LEU A 62 -10.30 20.19 1.66
C LEU A 62 -9.77 21.16 0.58
N ASP A 63 -8.50 21.55 0.65
CA ASP A 63 -7.82 22.36 -0.38
C ASP A 63 -7.54 21.60 -1.69
N LYS A 64 -7.79 20.27 -1.76
CA LYS A 64 -7.71 19.50 -3.02
C LYS A 64 -8.66 20.01 -4.11
N ARG A 65 -9.61 20.90 -3.81
CA ARG A 65 -10.39 21.60 -4.83
C ARG A 65 -9.57 22.60 -5.67
N LYS A 66 -8.30 22.90 -5.33
CA LYS A 66 -7.50 23.89 -6.07
C LYS A 66 -6.04 23.52 -6.41
N GLY A 67 -5.52 22.34 -6.07
CA GLY A 67 -4.13 22.02 -6.45
C GLY A 67 -3.72 20.57 -6.28
N LYS A 68 -2.99 20.06 -7.29
CA LYS A 68 -2.36 18.73 -7.31
C LYS A 68 -1.28 18.65 -6.23
N VAL A 69 -1.57 17.99 -5.11
CA VAL A 69 -0.56 17.46 -4.18
C VAL A 69 -0.80 15.96 -4.05
N LEU A 70 0.21 15.17 -4.43
CA LEU A 70 0.20 13.71 -4.31
C LEU A 70 0.28 13.32 -2.83
N PRO A 71 -0.74 12.68 -2.24
CA PRO A 71 -0.60 12.13 -0.90
C PRO A 71 0.36 10.94 -0.97
N ILE A 72 1.38 10.93 -0.11
CA ILE A 72 2.15 9.72 0.18
C ILE A 72 1.18 8.74 0.82
N ALA A 73 0.74 7.75 0.04
CA ALA A 73 -0.03 6.62 0.54
C ALA A 73 0.78 5.92 1.62
N ASN A 74 0.23 5.84 2.83
CA ASN A 74 0.42 4.78 3.83
C ASN A 74 -0.23 5.18 5.16
N VAL A 75 -1.58 5.20 5.22
CA VAL A 75 -2.33 4.86 6.44
C VAL A 75 -3.72 4.38 6.02
N GLU A 76 -3.95 3.07 6.06
CA GLU A 76 -5.29 2.48 6.04
C GLU A 76 -6.00 2.85 7.34
N LEU A 77 -6.98 3.75 7.25
CA LEU A 77 -7.96 3.95 8.31
C LEU A 77 -9.09 2.94 8.04
N ARG A 78 -9.24 1.95 8.92
CA ARG A 78 -10.48 1.16 9.03
C ARG A 78 -11.63 2.11 9.41
N GLY A 79 -12.28 2.65 8.40
CA GLY A 79 -13.67 3.09 8.40
C GLY A 79 -14.28 2.55 7.12
N ASP A 80 -15.60 2.39 7.07
CA ASP A 80 -16.35 1.88 5.92
C ASP A 80 -16.37 2.90 4.76
N MET A 81 -15.19 3.41 4.37
CA MET A 81 -14.99 4.04 3.08
C MET A 81 -14.43 2.96 2.16
N GLU A 82 -15.25 2.52 1.22
CA GLU A 82 -14.73 1.86 0.01
C GLU A 82 -13.55 2.70 -0.48
N PRO A 83 -12.36 2.10 -0.68
CA PRO A 83 -11.26 2.83 -1.27
C PRO A 83 -11.74 3.33 -2.64
N GLU A 84 -11.92 4.65 -2.77
CA GLU A 84 -12.01 5.28 -4.08
C GLU A 84 -10.70 4.95 -4.79
N HIS A 85 -10.74 3.90 -5.61
CA HIS A 85 -9.64 3.54 -6.47
C HIS A 85 -9.37 4.77 -7.34
N PRO A 86 -8.10 5.19 -7.50
CA PRO A 86 -7.77 6.28 -8.41
C PRO A 86 -8.38 5.94 -9.76
N GLN A 87 -9.41 6.69 -10.15
CA GLN A 87 -9.97 6.54 -11.48
C GLN A 87 -8.92 7.05 -12.46
N PRO A 88 -8.72 6.35 -13.60
CA PRO A 88 -7.86 6.86 -14.66
C PRO A 88 -8.21 8.31 -14.95
N VAL A 89 -7.18 9.17 -15.04
CA VAL A 89 -7.34 10.60 -15.37
C VAL A 89 -7.86 10.77 -16.81
N GLU A 90 -7.77 9.71 -17.61
CA GLU A 90 -8.08 9.63 -19.02
C GLU A 90 -9.00 8.44 -19.30
N ASP A 91 -9.82 8.53 -20.34
CA ASP A 91 -10.65 7.40 -20.78
C ASP A 91 -9.76 6.23 -21.18
N VAL A 92 -10.20 5.00 -20.90
CA VAL A 92 -9.45 3.77 -21.18
C VAL A 92 -10.18 2.90 -22.20
N LEU A 93 -9.40 2.28 -23.08
CA LEU A 93 -9.86 1.31 -24.06
C LEU A 93 -9.59 -0.10 -23.55
N GLN A 94 -10.61 -0.96 -23.60
CA GLN A 94 -10.45 -2.38 -23.27
C GLN A 94 -9.88 -3.14 -24.46
N VAL A 95 -8.74 -3.78 -24.24
CA VAL A 95 -8.05 -4.57 -25.26
C VAL A 95 -8.08 -6.05 -24.86
N PRO A 96 -8.74 -6.93 -25.64
CA PRO A 96 -8.68 -8.37 -25.44
C PRO A 96 -7.28 -8.92 -25.75
N MET A 97 -6.78 -9.78 -24.85
CA MET A 97 -5.48 -10.43 -25.01
C MET A 97 -5.53 -11.66 -25.92
N GLU A 98 -6.71 -12.25 -26.13
CA GLU A 98 -6.91 -13.42 -27.01
C GLU A 98 -8.16 -13.22 -27.87
N GLU A 99 -8.12 -13.69 -29.13
CA GLU A 99 -9.28 -13.68 -30.01
C GLU A 99 -10.37 -14.61 -29.46
N GLY A 100 -11.50 -14.04 -29.05
CA GLY A 100 -12.66 -14.78 -28.53
C GLY A 100 -12.76 -14.86 -27.00
N ASN A 101 -11.78 -14.36 -26.24
CA ASN A 101 -11.84 -14.32 -24.77
C ASN A 101 -12.13 -12.90 -24.27
N THR A 102 -13.32 -12.70 -23.69
CA THR A 102 -13.74 -11.41 -23.11
C THR A 102 -13.38 -11.24 -21.64
N GLU A 103 -12.84 -12.29 -20.99
CA GLU A 103 -12.47 -12.23 -19.56
C GLU A 103 -11.07 -11.66 -19.37
N ARG A 104 -10.16 -11.89 -20.33
CA ARG A 104 -8.75 -11.46 -20.26
C ARG A 104 -8.52 -10.16 -21.03
N VAL A 105 -8.93 -9.04 -20.41
CA VAL A 105 -8.82 -7.70 -20.97
C VAL A 105 -7.82 -6.82 -20.20
N LEU A 106 -7.03 -6.03 -20.92
CA LEU A 106 -6.22 -4.95 -20.34
C LEU A 106 -6.82 -3.59 -20.71
N GLN A 107 -6.62 -2.61 -19.84
CA GLN A 107 -7.02 -1.23 -20.07
C GLN A 107 -5.82 -0.43 -20.59
N VAL A 108 -5.95 0.18 -21.76
CA VAL A 108 -4.94 1.03 -22.40
C VAL A 108 -5.49 2.46 -22.50
N GLY A 109 -4.67 3.48 -22.23
CA GLY A 109 -5.07 4.88 -22.29
C GLY A 109 -5.60 5.27 -23.69
N SER A 110 -6.70 6.01 -23.75
CA SER A 110 -7.30 6.46 -25.01
C SER A 110 -6.49 7.53 -25.75
N GLN A 111 -5.62 8.28 -25.05
CA GLN A 111 -4.84 9.38 -25.61
C GLN A 111 -3.50 8.96 -26.24
N LEU A 112 -3.16 7.67 -26.20
CA LEU A 112 -1.98 7.14 -26.89
C LEU A 112 -2.13 7.30 -28.41
N GLU A 113 -1.05 7.68 -29.09
CA GLU A 113 -1.04 7.73 -30.55
C GLU A 113 -1.31 6.33 -31.13
N GLU A 114 -2.03 6.24 -32.24
CA GLU A 114 -2.44 4.93 -32.80
C GLU A 114 -1.24 4.03 -33.15
N ALA A 115 -0.09 4.61 -33.51
CA ALA A 115 1.14 3.87 -33.73
C ALA A 115 1.67 3.24 -32.42
N GLU A 116 1.84 4.05 -31.37
CA GLU A 116 2.33 3.61 -30.05
C GLU A 116 1.38 2.61 -29.40
N LYS A 117 0.07 2.86 -29.53
CA LYS A 117 -0.98 1.97 -29.06
C LYS A 117 -0.92 0.61 -29.76
N GLY A 118 -0.69 0.58 -31.07
CA GLY A 118 -0.50 -0.65 -31.83
C GLY A 118 0.71 -1.45 -31.36
N GLU A 119 1.85 -0.78 -31.14
CA GLU A 119 3.07 -1.40 -30.62
C GLU A 119 2.85 -1.96 -29.21
N LEU A 120 2.23 -1.19 -28.32
CA LEU A 120 1.93 -1.61 -26.95
C LEU A 120 1.00 -2.81 -26.90
N ILE A 121 -0.07 -2.82 -27.71
CA ILE A 121 -1.01 -3.95 -27.75
C ILE A 121 -0.30 -5.21 -28.26
N THR A 122 0.54 -5.10 -29.28
CA THR A 122 1.34 -6.21 -29.80
C THR A 122 2.25 -6.77 -28.71
N PHE A 123 3.00 -5.89 -28.04
CA PHE A 123 3.90 -6.26 -26.95
C PHE A 123 3.16 -6.97 -25.80
N LEU A 124 2.00 -6.46 -25.39
CA LEU A 124 1.20 -7.05 -24.31
C LEU A 124 0.67 -8.45 -24.69
N ARG A 125 0.30 -8.66 -25.96
CA ARG A 125 -0.14 -9.97 -26.47
C ARG A 125 1.00 -10.98 -26.56
N GLU A 126 2.20 -10.53 -26.94
CA GLU A 126 3.41 -11.36 -26.97
C GLU A 126 3.83 -11.85 -25.58
N ASN A 127 3.58 -11.04 -24.54
CA ASN A 127 3.96 -11.33 -23.15
C ASN A 127 2.74 -11.70 -22.28
N LYS A 128 1.72 -12.35 -22.86
CA LYS A 128 0.48 -12.69 -22.15
C LYS A 128 0.66 -13.68 -20.99
N ASP A 129 1.77 -14.43 -20.98
CA ASP A 129 2.17 -15.41 -19.98
C ASP A 129 2.77 -14.78 -18.72
N VAL A 130 3.20 -13.53 -18.77
CA VAL A 130 3.72 -12.77 -17.61
C VAL A 130 2.59 -12.36 -16.66
N PHE A 131 1.36 -12.25 -17.16
CA PHE A 131 0.20 -11.88 -16.39
C PHE A 131 -0.51 -13.11 -15.83
N ALA A 132 -0.93 -13.02 -14.57
CA ALA A 132 -1.82 -14.00 -13.97
C ALA A 132 -3.26 -13.51 -14.01
N TRP A 133 -4.14 -14.28 -14.64
CA TRP A 133 -5.55 -13.98 -14.78
C TRP A 133 -6.39 -14.56 -13.63
N SER A 134 -5.83 -15.53 -12.91
CA SER A 134 -6.39 -16.11 -11.69
C SER A 134 -5.29 -16.40 -10.68
N ALA A 135 -5.68 -16.68 -9.43
CA ALA A 135 -4.74 -17.08 -8.38
C ALA A 135 -4.02 -18.41 -8.71
N GLU A 136 -4.68 -19.30 -9.48
CA GLU A 136 -4.14 -20.61 -9.87
C GLU A 136 -2.97 -20.50 -10.86
N GLU A 137 -2.90 -19.41 -11.62
CA GLU A 137 -1.86 -19.17 -12.62
C GLU A 137 -0.56 -18.62 -12.02
N VAL A 138 -0.54 -18.28 -10.73
CA VAL A 138 0.65 -17.80 -10.03
C VAL A 138 1.32 -18.99 -9.32
N PRO A 139 2.29 -19.68 -9.93
CA PRO A 139 3.04 -20.71 -9.22
C PRO A 139 3.76 -20.05 -8.04
N GLY A 140 3.41 -20.48 -6.83
CA GLY A 140 4.09 -20.01 -5.63
C GLY A 140 5.61 -20.21 -5.71
N ILE A 141 6.36 -19.39 -4.98
CA ILE A 141 7.82 -19.55 -4.92
C ILE A 141 8.13 -20.91 -4.29
N SER A 142 8.88 -21.76 -5.01
CA SER A 142 9.26 -23.07 -4.50
C SER A 142 9.93 -22.95 -3.14
N PRO A 143 9.55 -23.78 -2.14
CA PRO A 143 10.21 -23.81 -0.84
C PRO A 143 11.72 -24.10 -0.91
N ASN A 144 12.20 -24.68 -2.01
CA ASN A 144 13.63 -24.89 -2.23
C ASN A 144 14.39 -23.61 -2.58
N VAL A 145 13.69 -22.62 -3.15
CA VAL A 145 14.27 -21.32 -3.53
C VAL A 145 14.30 -20.38 -2.33
N MET A 146 13.17 -20.22 -1.64
CA MET A 146 13.08 -19.34 -0.48
C MET A 146 11.99 -19.80 0.48
N VAL A 147 12.36 -20.01 1.75
CA VAL A 147 11.42 -20.24 2.85
C VAL A 147 11.75 -19.28 3.98
N HIS A 148 10.72 -18.62 4.50
CA HIS A 148 10.84 -17.88 5.74
C HIS A 148 10.75 -18.85 6.93
N LYS A 149 11.81 -18.91 7.76
CA LYS A 149 11.79 -19.66 9.02
C LYS A 149 11.45 -18.70 10.15
N LEU A 150 10.30 -18.90 10.76
CA LEU A 150 9.93 -18.20 11.99
C LEU A 150 10.86 -18.65 13.12
N SER A 151 11.42 -17.68 13.86
CA SER A 151 12.24 -17.96 15.05
C SER A 151 11.32 -18.29 16.23
N VAL A 152 10.90 -19.56 16.31
CA VAL A 152 10.03 -20.08 17.37
C VAL A 152 10.86 -20.94 18.31
N ASP A 153 10.69 -20.76 19.62
CA ASP A 153 11.30 -21.60 20.65
C ASP A 153 10.63 -22.99 20.67
N PRO A 154 11.34 -24.09 20.33
CA PRO A 154 10.79 -25.44 20.32
C PRO A 154 10.39 -25.95 21.70
N ALA A 155 10.94 -25.38 22.78
CA ALA A 155 10.59 -25.75 24.14
C ALA A 155 9.23 -25.18 24.57
N ARG A 156 8.69 -24.20 23.84
CA ARG A 156 7.41 -23.57 24.17
C ARG A 156 6.25 -24.35 23.53
N PRO A 157 5.23 -24.78 24.30
CA PRO A 157 4.13 -25.56 23.76
C PRO A 157 3.25 -24.71 22.82
N PRO A 158 2.68 -25.29 21.76
CA PRO A 158 1.78 -24.60 20.86
C PRO A 158 0.48 -24.21 21.59
N ILE A 159 -0.01 -23.00 21.33
CA ILE A 159 -1.24 -22.48 21.94
C ILE A 159 -2.35 -22.46 20.89
N ARG A 160 -3.40 -23.26 21.09
CA ARG A 160 -4.60 -23.24 20.23
C ARG A 160 -5.51 -22.09 20.65
N GLN A 161 -5.60 -21.05 19.84
CA GLN A 161 -6.55 -19.96 20.06
C GLN A 161 -7.97 -20.39 19.66
N LYS A 162 -8.98 -19.95 20.41
CA LYS A 162 -10.39 -20.20 20.08
C LYS A 162 -10.76 -19.43 18.81
N LYS A 163 -11.42 -20.11 17.86
CA LYS A 163 -11.96 -19.47 16.66
C LYS A 163 -12.90 -18.32 17.06
N ARG A 164 -12.70 -17.14 16.46
CA ARG A 164 -13.63 -16.02 16.62
C ARG A 164 -14.87 -16.27 15.77
N ASN A 165 -16.05 -15.97 16.32
CA ASN A 165 -17.28 -15.95 15.54
C ASN A 165 -17.34 -14.62 14.77
N PHE A 166 -17.64 -14.71 13.48
CA PHE A 166 -17.86 -13.56 12.60
C PHE A 166 -19.34 -13.50 12.21
N ALA A 167 -19.82 -12.32 11.80
CA ALA A 167 -21.15 -12.19 11.22
C ALA A 167 -21.30 -13.09 9.97
N PRO A 168 -22.51 -13.58 9.65
CA PRO A 168 -22.73 -14.54 8.56
C PRO A 168 -22.17 -14.07 7.20
N GLU A 169 -22.34 -12.80 6.86
CA GLU A 169 -21.82 -12.20 5.62
C GLU A 169 -20.29 -12.33 5.53
N ARG A 170 -19.58 -12.05 6.63
CA ARG A 170 -18.12 -12.19 6.68
C ARG A 170 -17.69 -13.65 6.65
N GLN A 171 -18.46 -14.55 7.22
CA GLN A 171 -18.16 -15.98 7.14
C GLN A 171 -18.27 -16.51 5.71
N HIS A 172 -19.26 -16.03 4.96
CA HIS A 172 -19.41 -16.36 3.55
C HIS A 172 -18.22 -15.87 2.73
N ALA A 173 -17.86 -14.58 2.84
CA ALA A 173 -16.70 -14.02 2.16
C ALA A 173 -15.38 -14.74 2.52
N ILE A 174 -15.19 -15.10 3.80
CA ILE A 174 -14.02 -15.88 4.23
C ILE A 174 -14.03 -17.27 3.57
N ALA A 175 -15.18 -17.93 3.48
CA ALA A 175 -15.28 -19.27 2.89
C ALA A 175 -14.97 -19.25 1.39
N GLU A 176 -15.48 -18.24 0.66
CA GLU A 176 -15.17 -18.05 -0.76
C GLU A 176 -13.67 -17.78 -0.97
N GLU A 177 -13.08 -16.88 -0.20
CA GLU A 177 -11.67 -16.53 -0.35
C GLU A 177 -10.74 -17.69 0.02
N VAL A 178 -11.07 -18.45 1.08
CA VAL A 178 -10.34 -19.68 1.42
C VAL A 178 -10.46 -20.73 0.32
N GLY A 179 -11.64 -20.83 -0.33
CA GLY A 179 -11.83 -21.69 -1.49
C GLY A 179 -10.86 -21.39 -2.61
N LYS A 180 -10.72 -20.11 -2.98
CA LYS A 180 -9.76 -19.64 -4.00
C LYS A 180 -8.32 -19.96 -3.63
N LEU A 181 -7.93 -19.73 -2.36
CA LEU A 181 -6.56 -19.99 -1.89
C LEU A 181 -6.20 -21.48 -1.85
N LEU A 182 -7.18 -22.38 -1.72
CA LEU A 182 -6.96 -23.82 -1.75
C LEU A 182 -6.84 -24.39 -3.17
N GLN A 183 -7.33 -23.65 -4.17
CA GLN A 183 -7.20 -23.99 -5.59
C GLN A 183 -5.88 -23.52 -6.19
N ALA A 184 -5.22 -22.53 -5.54
CA ALA A 184 -3.94 -21.96 -5.94
C ALA A 184 -2.72 -22.85 -5.63
#